data_AF-A0A6B2SJH9-F1
#
_entry.id   AF-A0A6B2SJH9-F1
#
_cell.length_a   1.000
_cell.length_b   1.000
_cell.length_c   1.000
_cell.angle_alpha   90.00
_cell.angle_beta   90.00
_cell.angle_gamma   90.00
#
_symmetry.space_group_name_H-M   'P 1'
#
loop_
_entity.id
_entity.type
_entity.pdbx_description
1 polymer ?
#
loop_
_entity_poly.entity_id
_entity_poly.type
_entity_poly.pdbx_seq_one_letter_code
_entity_poly.pdbx_strand_id
1 'polypeptide(L)'
;PGRPRVAAPALPGGAGLVLVTNTGAGTPQRVKALRDALPEAEVVVAEPADVGAELEKAAARATVLGVCGGDGTVNAAARVALHHGLPLAVLPGGTLNHFAYDLGVEDAHDLAGAVEAGEAVAVDVGRFTAENAKSGEPKEGYFLNTFSMGVYPELVRQREHWSSRIGGKPASVLAALKILRSDEHPLTAQFRGKDRALWMLFAGNCTYHRPGFTPGRRLDLADGLLDVRIVHGGRRPGARLL
;
A
#
# COMPACT_ATOMS: atom_id res chain seq x y z
N PRO A 1 -7.25 4.39 -13.86
CA PRO A 1 -6.35 5.57 -13.77
C PRO A 1 -5.59 5.72 -15.10
N GLY A 2 -5.09 6.91 -15.40
CA GLY A 2 -4.02 7.14 -16.36
C GLY A 2 -2.80 6.31 -15.97
N ARG A 3 -2.13 5.76 -16.99
CA ARG A 3 -1.05 4.77 -16.86
C ARG A 3 0.04 5.12 -17.86
N PRO A 4 0.90 6.11 -17.55
CA PRO A 4 1.96 6.51 -18.46
C PRO A 4 2.91 5.33 -18.66
N ARG A 5 3.01 4.84 -19.90
CA ARG A 5 3.84 3.69 -20.25
C ARG A 5 5.32 4.05 -20.13
N VAL A 6 6.11 3.13 -19.61
CA VAL A 6 7.56 3.20 -19.55
C VAL A 6 8.16 1.88 -20.02
N ALA A 7 9.41 1.93 -20.49
CA ALA A 7 10.11 0.71 -20.87
C ALA A 7 10.51 -0.11 -19.64
N ALA A 8 10.31 -1.43 -19.72
CA ALA A 8 10.86 -2.40 -18.79
C ALA A 8 11.52 -3.54 -19.60
N PRO A 9 12.45 -4.29 -19.00
CA PRO A 9 13.01 -5.47 -19.65
C PRO A 9 11.90 -6.51 -19.88
N ALA A 10 11.78 -6.96 -21.13
CA ALA A 10 10.98 -8.12 -21.48
C ALA A 10 11.65 -9.38 -20.93
N LEU A 11 10.88 -10.24 -20.26
CA LEU A 11 11.36 -11.50 -19.68
C LEU A 11 10.60 -12.68 -20.30
N PRO A 12 11.01 -13.18 -21.49
CA PRO A 12 10.40 -14.36 -22.11
C PRO A 12 10.38 -15.55 -21.15
N GLY A 13 9.23 -16.21 -21.01
CA GLY A 13 9.06 -17.32 -20.07
C GLY A 13 9.22 -16.94 -18.58
N GLY A 14 9.44 -15.67 -18.25
CA GLY A 14 9.69 -15.18 -16.89
C GLY A 14 11.15 -15.25 -16.44
N ALA A 15 12.11 -15.52 -17.32
CA ALA A 15 13.52 -15.62 -16.97
C ALA A 15 14.03 -14.31 -16.35
N GLY A 16 14.42 -14.34 -15.06
CA GLY A 16 14.85 -13.16 -14.30
C GLY A 16 13.74 -12.48 -13.47
N LEU A 17 12.51 -12.99 -13.50
CA LEU A 17 11.46 -12.62 -12.55
C LEU A 17 11.65 -13.44 -11.28
N VAL A 18 11.72 -12.78 -10.12
CA VAL A 18 11.68 -13.43 -8.81
C VAL A 18 10.46 -12.95 -8.04
N LEU A 19 9.42 -13.77 -7.99
CA LEU A 19 8.15 -13.47 -7.34
C LEU A 19 8.12 -13.98 -5.89
N VAL A 20 7.96 -13.07 -4.93
CA VAL A 20 7.75 -13.42 -3.52
C VAL A 20 6.25 -13.43 -3.19
N THR A 21 5.79 -14.52 -2.58
CA THR A 21 4.41 -14.67 -2.10
C THR A 21 4.40 -15.10 -0.64
N ASN A 22 3.34 -14.77 0.10
CA ASN A 22 3.16 -15.30 1.46
C ASN A 22 2.17 -16.48 1.51
N THR A 23 2.30 -17.32 2.53
CA THR A 23 1.47 -18.52 2.78
C THR A 23 0.03 -18.21 3.22
N GLY A 24 -0.22 -17.00 3.75
CA GLY A 24 -1.51 -16.60 4.32
C GLY A 24 -2.48 -15.90 3.36
N ALA A 25 -2.04 -15.58 2.15
CA ALA A 25 -2.85 -14.94 1.13
C ALA A 25 -3.54 -16.02 0.26
N GLY A 26 -4.69 -15.72 -0.36
CA GLY A 26 -5.44 -16.65 -1.22
C GLY A 26 -4.75 -16.90 -2.58
N THR A 27 -3.44 -17.12 -2.53
CA THR A 27 -2.46 -17.05 -3.60
C THR A 27 -2.09 -18.37 -4.28
N PRO A 28 -2.30 -19.58 -3.73
CA PRO A 28 -1.79 -20.81 -4.35
C PRO A 28 -2.23 -21.00 -5.80
N GLN A 29 -3.50 -20.73 -6.12
CA GLN A 29 -4.03 -20.90 -7.48
C GLN A 29 -3.45 -19.87 -8.44
N ARG A 30 -3.30 -18.62 -8.01
CA ARG A 30 -2.77 -17.53 -8.84
C ARG A 30 -1.28 -17.70 -9.10
N VAL A 31 -0.53 -18.12 -8.08
CA VAL A 31 0.89 -18.44 -8.19
C VAL A 31 1.11 -19.64 -9.09
N LYS A 32 0.26 -20.67 -8.99
CA LYS A 32 0.29 -21.81 -9.91
C LYS A 32 0.05 -21.35 -11.35
N ALA A 33 -1.01 -20.58 -11.59
CA ALA A 33 -1.31 -20.05 -12.92
C ALA A 33 -0.16 -19.20 -13.48
N LEU A 34 0.52 -18.42 -12.64
CA LEU A 34 1.70 -17.67 -13.06
C LEU A 34 2.85 -18.58 -13.45
N ARG A 35 3.14 -19.64 -12.68
CA ARG A 35 4.18 -20.62 -13.02
C ARG A 35 3.87 -21.37 -14.31
N ASP A 36 2.60 -21.67 -14.56
CA ASP A 36 2.16 -22.32 -15.79
C ASP A 36 2.36 -21.41 -17.02
N ALA A 37 2.17 -20.09 -16.85
CA ALA A 37 2.38 -19.08 -17.90
C ALA A 37 3.85 -18.63 -18.06
N LEU A 38 4.61 -18.58 -16.96
CA LEU A 38 6.00 -18.14 -16.88
C LEU A 38 6.85 -19.25 -16.22
N PRO A 39 7.21 -20.31 -16.96
CA PRO A 39 7.87 -21.48 -16.40
C PRO A 39 9.30 -21.23 -15.89
N GLU A 40 9.95 -20.15 -16.33
CA GLU A 40 11.30 -19.75 -15.92
C GLU A 40 11.29 -18.73 -14.77
N ALA A 41 10.12 -18.29 -14.32
CA ALA A 41 10.00 -17.40 -13.17
C ALA A 41 10.34 -18.14 -11.86
N GLU A 42 11.20 -17.53 -11.05
CA GLU A 42 11.47 -18.02 -9.70
C GLU A 42 10.34 -17.58 -8.77
N VAL A 43 9.80 -18.50 -7.98
CA VAL A 43 8.75 -18.19 -7.01
C VAL A 43 9.20 -18.60 -5.61
N VAL A 44 9.33 -17.61 -4.74
CA VAL A 44 9.68 -17.77 -3.32
C VAL A 44 8.41 -17.68 -2.49
N VAL A 45 8.12 -18.75 -1.74
CA VAL A 45 7.02 -18.78 -0.78
C VAL A 45 7.60 -18.51 0.61
N ALA A 46 7.13 -17.45 1.25
CA ALA A 46 7.59 -17.01 2.57
C ALA A 46 6.47 -17.06 3.60
N GLU A 47 6.83 -17.26 4.87
CA GLU A 47 5.91 -16.97 5.96
C GLU A 47 5.70 -15.45 6.10
N PRO A 48 4.54 -14.97 6.60
CA PRO A 48 4.26 -13.54 6.69
C PRO A 48 5.33 -12.71 7.42
N ALA A 49 6.01 -13.30 8.40
CA ALA A 49 7.09 -12.65 9.14
C ALA A 49 8.37 -12.47 8.32
N ASP A 50 8.61 -13.35 7.34
CA ASP A 50 9.87 -13.43 6.59
C ASP A 50 9.78 -12.76 5.21
N VAL A 51 8.59 -12.39 4.76
CA VAL A 51 8.34 -11.73 3.46
C VAL A 51 9.32 -10.59 3.20
N GLY A 52 9.57 -9.73 4.20
CA GLY A 52 10.48 -8.61 4.05
C GLY A 52 11.92 -9.03 3.75
N ALA A 53 12.41 -10.06 4.43
CA ALA A 53 13.76 -10.59 4.21
C ALA A 53 13.87 -11.31 2.87
N GLU A 54 12.84 -12.07 2.48
CA GLU A 54 12.81 -12.76 1.18
C GLU A 54 12.71 -11.79 0.00
N LEU A 55 12.00 -10.66 0.16
CA LEU A 55 11.99 -9.59 -0.84
C LEU A 55 13.38 -9.00 -1.07
N GLU A 56 14.14 -8.71 -0.01
CA GLU A 56 15.51 -8.18 -0.13
C GLU A 56 16.44 -9.19 -0.82
N LYS A 57 16.35 -10.49 -0.45
CA LYS A 57 17.12 -11.55 -1.11
C LYS A 57 16.74 -11.68 -2.59
N ALA A 58 15.45 -11.63 -2.90
CA ALA A 58 14.93 -11.72 -4.27
C ALA A 58 15.45 -10.56 -5.11
N ALA A 59 15.36 -9.33 -4.60
CA ALA A 59 15.83 -8.14 -5.30
C ALA A 59 17.32 -8.19 -5.66
N ALA A 60 18.16 -8.77 -4.79
CA ALA A 60 19.60 -8.88 -5.06
C ALA A 60 19.97 -9.72 -6.30
N ARG A 61 19.05 -10.51 -6.85
CA ARG A 61 19.29 -11.39 -8.03
C ARG A 61 18.26 -11.24 -9.15
N ALA A 62 17.21 -10.44 -8.94
CA ALA A 62 16.12 -10.30 -9.88
C ALA A 62 16.41 -9.22 -10.93
N THR A 63 15.98 -9.47 -12.16
CA THR A 63 15.85 -8.41 -13.18
C THR A 63 14.57 -7.61 -12.97
N VAL A 64 13.49 -8.30 -12.56
CA VAL A 64 12.22 -7.72 -12.14
C VAL A 64 11.82 -8.35 -10.82
N LEU A 65 11.57 -7.52 -9.79
CA LEU A 65 11.08 -8.01 -8.51
C LEU A 65 9.58 -8.26 -8.62
N GLY A 66 9.15 -9.46 -8.28
CA GLY A 66 7.73 -9.82 -8.26
C GLY A 66 7.18 -9.93 -6.85
N VAL A 67 5.90 -9.61 -6.68
CA VAL A 67 5.17 -9.86 -5.43
C VAL A 67 3.76 -10.36 -5.69
N CYS A 68 3.33 -11.35 -4.91
CA CYS A 68 1.95 -11.80 -4.84
C CYS A 68 1.41 -11.64 -3.42
N GLY A 69 0.41 -10.78 -3.23
CA GLY A 69 -0.12 -10.49 -1.91
C GLY A 69 -1.14 -9.35 -1.89
N GLY A 70 -1.53 -8.93 -0.68
CA GLY A 70 -2.36 -7.75 -0.49
C GLY A 70 -1.57 -6.44 -0.51
N ASP A 71 -2.26 -5.30 -0.41
CA ASP A 71 -1.65 -3.97 -0.54
C ASP A 71 -0.47 -3.73 0.42
N GLY A 72 -0.49 -4.30 1.63
CA GLY A 72 0.63 -4.20 2.57
C GLY A 72 1.90 -4.93 2.10
N THR A 73 1.76 -6.15 1.58
CA THR A 73 2.86 -6.93 0.98
C THR A 73 3.41 -6.21 -0.25
N VAL A 74 2.51 -5.68 -1.09
CA VAL A 74 2.88 -4.92 -2.29
C VAL A 74 3.65 -3.64 -1.92
N ASN A 75 3.20 -2.91 -0.90
CA ASN A 75 3.90 -1.72 -0.42
C ASN A 75 5.30 -2.04 0.13
N ALA A 76 5.45 -3.18 0.81
CA ALA A 76 6.76 -3.65 1.27
C ALA A 76 7.69 -3.98 0.10
N ALA A 77 7.16 -4.64 -0.94
CA ALA A 77 7.92 -4.95 -2.15
C ALA A 77 8.30 -3.69 -2.94
N ALA A 78 7.43 -2.69 -3.04
CA ALA A 78 7.75 -1.42 -3.69
C ALA A 78 8.89 -0.67 -3.01
N ARG A 79 8.96 -0.67 -1.67
CA ARG A 79 10.11 -0.11 -0.94
C ARG A 79 11.41 -0.80 -1.36
N VAL A 80 11.40 -2.12 -1.46
CA VAL A 80 12.58 -2.91 -1.86
C VAL A 80 12.93 -2.64 -3.32
N ALA A 81 11.96 -2.67 -4.23
CA ALA A 81 12.16 -2.38 -5.65
C ALA A 81 12.78 -1.00 -5.86
N LEU A 82 12.28 0.03 -5.17
CA LEU A 82 12.85 1.38 -5.21
C LEU A 82 14.30 1.42 -4.69
N HIS A 83 14.60 0.70 -3.62
CA HIS A 83 15.94 0.66 -3.05
C HIS A 83 16.96 0.02 -4.00
N HIS A 84 16.55 -1.02 -4.72
CA HIS A 84 17.41 -1.75 -5.67
C HIS A 84 17.31 -1.23 -7.12
N GLY A 85 16.45 -0.24 -7.39
CA GLY A 85 16.24 0.30 -8.74
C GLY A 85 15.61 -0.68 -9.72
N LEU A 86 14.74 -1.57 -9.25
CA LEU A 86 14.11 -2.62 -10.05
C LEU A 86 12.67 -2.27 -10.44
N PRO A 87 12.20 -2.70 -11.62
CA PRO A 87 10.77 -2.78 -11.90
C PRO A 87 10.06 -3.72 -10.93
N LEU A 88 8.80 -3.43 -10.61
CA LEU A 88 7.97 -4.22 -9.71
C LEU A 88 6.80 -4.86 -10.46
N ALA A 89 6.78 -6.20 -10.51
CA ALA A 89 5.65 -7.01 -10.98
C ALA A 89 4.70 -7.32 -9.82
N VAL A 90 3.40 -7.04 -9.98
CA VAL A 90 2.42 -7.20 -8.90
C VAL A 90 1.30 -8.15 -9.32
N LEU A 91 1.17 -9.26 -8.61
CA LEU A 91 0.05 -10.21 -8.73
C LEU A 91 -0.91 -10.00 -7.55
N PRO A 92 -2.21 -9.73 -7.78
CA PRO A 92 -3.19 -9.60 -6.70
C PRO A 92 -3.30 -10.89 -5.87
N GLY A 93 -3.08 -10.80 -4.56
CA GLY A 93 -3.16 -11.95 -3.64
C GLY A 93 -3.98 -11.71 -2.35
N GLY A 94 -4.33 -10.47 -2.05
CA GLY A 94 -5.13 -10.09 -0.88
C GLY A 94 -6.62 -9.93 -1.17
N THR A 95 -7.34 -9.32 -0.23
CA THR A 95 -8.81 -9.15 -0.32
C THR A 95 -9.23 -7.96 -1.20
N LEU A 96 -8.51 -6.85 -1.14
CA LEU A 96 -8.89 -5.59 -1.81
C LEU A 96 -8.09 -5.33 -3.09
N ASN A 97 -6.77 -5.59 -3.06
CA ASN A 97 -5.84 -5.50 -4.20
C ASN A 97 -5.97 -4.22 -5.03
N HIS A 98 -6.27 -3.09 -4.38
CA HIS A 98 -6.58 -1.86 -5.09
C HIS A 98 -5.42 -1.42 -5.99
N PHE A 99 -4.18 -1.59 -5.53
CA PHE A 99 -3.02 -1.22 -6.33
C PHE A 99 -2.86 -2.07 -7.60
N ALA A 100 -3.03 -3.40 -7.50
CA ALA A 100 -2.91 -4.28 -8.65
C ALA A 100 -3.98 -3.97 -9.73
N TYR A 101 -5.23 -3.75 -9.30
CA TYR A 101 -6.30 -3.38 -10.22
C TYR A 101 -6.10 -1.99 -10.82
N ASP A 102 -5.51 -1.07 -10.05
CA ASP A 102 -5.11 0.24 -10.57
C ASP A 102 -4.05 0.11 -11.68
N LEU A 103 -3.13 -0.86 -11.60
CA LEU A 103 -2.19 -1.21 -12.68
C LEU A 103 -2.88 -1.90 -13.87
N GLY A 104 -4.03 -2.52 -13.64
CA GLY A 104 -4.78 -3.30 -14.64
C GLY A 104 -4.41 -4.77 -14.66
N VAL A 105 -3.83 -5.27 -13.57
CA VAL A 105 -3.52 -6.68 -13.40
C VAL A 105 -4.59 -7.29 -12.51
N GLU A 106 -5.49 -8.07 -13.10
CA GLU A 106 -6.56 -8.76 -12.38
C GLU A 106 -6.19 -10.21 -12.07
N ASP A 107 -5.35 -10.83 -12.91
CA ASP A 107 -4.89 -12.20 -12.73
C ASP A 107 -3.45 -12.46 -13.23
N ALA A 108 -3.07 -13.74 -13.25
CA ALA A 108 -1.74 -14.18 -13.64
C ALA A 108 -1.47 -14.06 -15.14
N HIS A 109 -2.50 -14.12 -15.98
CA HIS A 109 -2.36 -14.00 -17.43
C HIS A 109 -2.06 -12.54 -17.81
N ASP A 110 -2.74 -11.57 -17.19
CA ASP A 110 -2.43 -10.15 -17.35
C ASP A 110 -0.97 -9.86 -17.00
N LEU A 111 -0.52 -10.38 -15.85
CA LEU A 111 0.85 -10.17 -15.39
C LEU A 111 1.86 -10.86 -16.32
N ALA A 112 1.60 -12.10 -16.73
CA ALA A 112 2.48 -12.86 -17.60
C ALA A 112 2.68 -12.15 -18.94
N GLY A 113 1.59 -11.73 -19.59
CA GLY A 113 1.67 -10.99 -20.86
C GLY A 113 2.49 -9.70 -20.74
N ALA A 114 2.29 -8.93 -19.65
CA ALA A 114 3.05 -7.72 -19.41
C ALA A 114 4.55 -7.99 -19.18
N VAL A 115 4.88 -9.04 -18.42
CA VAL A 115 6.26 -9.46 -18.16
C VAL A 115 6.96 -9.94 -19.43
N GLU A 116 6.31 -10.77 -20.24
CA GLU A 116 6.86 -11.27 -21.49
C GLU A 116 7.10 -10.14 -22.51
N ALA A 117 6.19 -9.16 -22.56
CA ALA A 117 6.28 -8.04 -23.48
C ALA A 117 7.15 -6.88 -22.96
N GLY A 118 7.57 -6.90 -21.69
CA GLY A 118 8.28 -5.77 -21.07
C GLY A 118 7.40 -4.52 -20.93
N GLU A 119 6.08 -4.70 -20.78
CA GLU A 119 5.15 -3.60 -20.58
C GLU A 119 5.14 -3.14 -19.13
N ALA A 120 5.45 -1.86 -18.91
CA ALA A 120 5.40 -1.25 -17.59
C ALA A 120 4.74 0.14 -17.65
N VAL A 121 4.33 0.60 -16.47
CA VAL A 121 3.75 1.93 -16.27
C VAL A 121 4.52 2.64 -15.17
N ALA A 122 4.70 3.95 -15.32
CA ALA A 122 5.23 4.78 -14.25
C ALA A 122 4.18 4.96 -13.16
N VAL A 123 4.65 4.92 -11.92
CA VAL A 123 3.83 5.07 -10.72
C VAL A 123 4.58 5.97 -9.74
N ASP A 124 3.95 7.05 -9.31
CA ASP A 124 4.45 7.89 -8.24
C ASP A 124 4.44 7.12 -6.92
N VAL A 125 5.34 7.48 -6.02
CA VAL A 125 5.36 6.89 -4.68
C VAL A 125 5.43 8.01 -3.64
N GLY A 126 4.51 7.97 -2.69
CA GLY A 126 4.54 8.89 -1.56
C GLY A 126 5.68 8.54 -0.62
N ARG A 127 6.51 9.51 -0.27
CA ARG A 127 7.61 9.36 0.71
C ARG A 127 7.28 10.09 2.01
N PHE A 128 7.60 9.48 3.14
CA PHE A 128 7.51 10.10 4.46
C PHE A 128 8.75 9.78 5.28
N THR A 129 8.97 10.55 6.33
CA THR A 129 10.03 10.31 7.31
C THR A 129 9.39 10.24 8.68
N ALA A 130 9.70 9.19 9.44
CA ALA A 130 9.22 8.97 10.79
C ALA A 130 10.41 8.69 11.72
N GLU A 131 10.29 9.04 12.98
CA GLU A 131 11.30 8.70 13.98
C GLU A 131 11.22 7.19 14.30
N ASN A 132 12.36 6.51 14.31
CA ASN A 132 12.42 5.14 14.76
C ASN A 132 12.27 5.09 16.28
N ALA A 133 11.16 4.51 16.77
CA ALA A 133 10.86 4.42 18.20
C ALA A 133 11.96 3.74 19.05
N LYS A 134 12.87 2.96 18.45
CA LYS A 134 13.98 2.30 19.17
C LYS A 134 15.27 3.11 19.16
N SER A 135 15.61 3.77 18.05
CA SER A 135 16.90 4.45 17.90
C SER A 135 16.81 5.98 17.97
N GLY A 136 15.62 6.56 17.86
CA GLY A 136 15.43 8.03 17.75
C GLY A 136 15.87 8.60 16.40
N GLU A 137 16.36 7.78 15.49
CA GLU A 137 16.87 8.22 14.19
C GLU A 137 15.74 8.38 13.16
N PRO A 138 15.86 9.33 12.21
CA PRO A 138 14.92 9.46 11.12
C PRO A 138 14.96 8.21 10.23
N LYS A 139 13.80 7.63 9.98
CA LYS A 139 13.59 6.50 9.09
C LYS A 139 12.68 6.92 7.95
N GLU A 140 13.15 6.77 6.72
CA GLU A 140 12.32 6.95 5.54
C GLU A 140 11.35 5.78 5.35
N GLY A 141 10.16 6.10 4.85
CA GLY A 141 9.12 5.17 4.48
C GLY A 141 8.43 5.60 3.20
N TYR A 142 7.75 4.64 2.57
CA TYR A 142 7.05 4.83 1.31
C TYR A 142 5.62 4.30 1.39
N PHE A 143 4.71 4.93 0.65
CA PHE A 143 3.34 4.45 0.47
C PHE A 143 2.91 4.54 -0.99
N LEU A 144 2.33 3.46 -1.50
CA LEU A 144 1.78 3.39 -2.85
C LEU A 144 0.38 3.97 -2.96
N ASN A 145 -0.45 3.80 -1.93
CA ASN A 145 -1.87 4.14 -1.98
C ASN A 145 -2.15 5.35 -1.09
N THR A 146 -2.12 5.14 0.23
CA THR A 146 -2.55 6.16 1.19
C THR A 146 -1.67 6.15 2.43
N PHE A 147 -1.47 7.32 2.99
CA PHE A 147 -0.86 7.56 4.28
C PHE A 147 -1.88 8.30 5.15
N SER A 148 -2.05 7.88 6.40
CA SER A 148 -2.97 8.55 7.31
C SER A 148 -2.43 8.61 8.73
N MET A 149 -2.72 9.72 9.40
CA MET A 149 -2.40 9.98 10.80
C MET A 149 -3.62 10.50 11.55
N GLY A 150 -3.64 10.31 12.86
CA GLY A 150 -4.70 10.78 13.75
C GLY A 150 -5.73 9.70 14.02
N VAL A 151 -6.99 10.11 14.14
CA VAL A 151 -8.08 9.22 14.59
C VAL A 151 -8.40 8.09 13.62
N TYR A 152 -8.10 8.24 12.33
CA TYR A 152 -8.49 7.26 11.30
C TYR A 152 -7.78 5.90 11.46
N PRO A 153 -6.43 5.81 11.54
CA PRO A 153 -5.75 4.55 11.85
C PRO A 153 -6.21 3.90 13.15
N GLU A 154 -6.48 4.69 14.18
CA GLU A 154 -6.96 4.19 15.47
C GLU A 154 -8.38 3.62 15.37
N LEU A 155 -9.26 4.30 14.62
CA LEU A 155 -10.61 3.84 14.30
C LEU A 155 -10.57 2.50 13.60
N VAL A 156 -9.73 2.35 12.57
CA VAL A 156 -9.59 1.08 11.83
C VAL A 156 -9.07 -0.02 12.74
N ARG A 157 -8.00 0.23 13.53
CA ARG A 157 -7.44 -0.76 14.46
C ARG A 157 -8.45 -1.23 15.50
N GLN A 158 -9.17 -0.30 16.14
CA GLN A 158 -10.20 -0.63 17.12
C GLN A 158 -11.37 -1.37 16.43
N ARG A 159 -11.80 -0.92 15.25
CA ARG A 159 -12.87 -1.59 14.50
C ARG A 159 -12.48 -3.02 14.16
N GLU A 160 -11.30 -3.27 13.62
CA GLU A 160 -10.84 -4.64 13.28
C GLU A 160 -10.74 -5.53 14.53
N HIS A 161 -10.21 -5.00 15.63
CA HIS A 161 -10.12 -5.73 16.90
C HIS A 161 -11.49 -6.18 17.43
N TRP A 162 -12.49 -5.31 17.32
CA TRP A 162 -13.83 -5.57 17.86
C TRP A 162 -14.80 -6.17 16.84
N SER A 163 -14.58 -6.01 15.54
CA SER A 163 -15.52 -6.44 14.49
C SER A 163 -15.75 -7.95 14.49
N SER A 164 -14.75 -8.74 14.89
CA SER A 164 -14.88 -10.20 15.04
C SER A 164 -15.74 -10.61 16.24
N ARG A 165 -15.87 -9.74 17.25
CA ARG A 165 -16.60 -10.00 18.50
C ARG A 165 -18.02 -9.42 18.52
N ILE A 166 -18.18 -8.21 17.99
CA ILE A 166 -19.43 -7.44 18.12
C ILE A 166 -19.99 -6.97 16.77
N GLY A 167 -19.39 -7.39 15.64
CA GLY A 167 -19.81 -6.98 14.31
C GLY A 167 -19.34 -5.58 13.91
N GLY A 168 -19.31 -5.31 12.60
CA GLY A 168 -18.63 -4.13 12.05
C GLY A 168 -19.26 -2.78 12.40
N LYS A 169 -20.60 -2.68 12.47
CA LYS A 169 -21.29 -1.43 12.84
C LYS A 169 -21.10 -1.08 14.32
N PRO A 170 -21.34 -1.98 15.28
CA PRO A 170 -21.08 -1.72 16.71
C PRO A 170 -19.59 -1.45 17.01
N ALA A 171 -18.67 -2.18 16.36
CA ALA A 171 -17.24 -1.95 16.50
C ALA A 171 -16.81 -0.54 16.07
N SER A 172 -17.44 0.01 15.02
CA SER A 172 -17.15 1.36 14.54
C SER A 172 -17.60 2.44 15.54
N VAL A 173 -18.78 2.26 16.17
CA VAL A 173 -19.29 3.18 17.20
C VAL A 173 -18.43 3.14 18.46
N LEU A 174 -18.05 1.94 18.90
CA LEU A 174 -17.20 1.76 20.07
C LEU A 174 -15.80 2.34 19.86
N ALA A 175 -15.23 2.13 18.66
CA ALA A 175 -13.97 2.75 18.26
C ALA A 175 -14.05 4.28 18.32
N ALA A 176 -15.08 4.88 17.70
CA ALA A 176 -15.28 6.33 17.72
C ALA A 176 -15.40 6.89 19.14
N LEU A 177 -16.18 6.23 20.01
CA LEU A 177 -16.36 6.66 21.41
C LEU A 177 -15.07 6.60 22.22
N LYS A 178 -14.24 5.57 22.01
CA LYS A 178 -12.96 5.41 22.71
C LYS A 178 -11.96 6.47 22.31
N ILE A 179 -11.89 6.78 21.02
CA ILE A 179 -11.00 7.81 20.48
C ILE A 179 -11.41 9.21 20.94
N LEU A 180 -12.72 9.49 20.98
CA LEU A 180 -13.25 10.74 21.53
C LEU A 180 -12.95 10.94 23.02
N ARG A 181 -12.64 9.86 23.75
CA ARG A 181 -12.32 9.85 25.19
C ARG A 181 -10.82 9.72 25.47
N SER A 182 -9.98 9.58 24.44
CA SER A 182 -8.53 9.49 24.59
C SER A 182 -7.92 10.89 24.66
N ASP A 183 -6.95 11.10 25.56
CA ASP A 183 -6.17 12.34 25.66
C ASP A 183 -5.06 12.43 24.60
N GLU A 184 -4.92 11.43 23.72
CA GLU A 184 -3.90 11.37 22.67
C GLU A 184 -4.20 12.26 21.45
N HIS A 185 -5.36 12.92 21.41
CA HIS A 185 -5.79 13.82 20.33
C HIS A 185 -6.21 15.19 20.87
N PRO A 186 -6.07 16.28 20.08
CA PRO A 186 -5.60 16.32 18.70
C PRO A 186 -4.08 16.16 18.58
N LEU A 187 -3.62 15.58 17.46
CA LEU A 187 -2.21 15.59 17.08
C LEU A 187 -1.74 17.03 16.89
N THR A 188 -0.52 17.33 17.32
CA THR A 188 0.13 18.60 16.99
C THR A 188 0.96 18.42 15.73
N ALA A 189 0.67 19.22 14.70
CA ALA A 189 1.43 19.21 13.46
C ALA A 189 1.92 20.64 13.16
N GLN A 190 3.17 20.75 12.72
CA GLN A 190 3.70 22.02 12.26
C GLN A 190 3.53 22.13 10.75
N PHE A 191 2.82 23.17 10.30
CA PHE A 191 2.67 23.47 8.89
C PHE A 191 3.24 24.85 8.59
N ARG A 192 4.29 24.90 7.75
CA ARG A 192 5.01 26.15 7.40
C ARG A 192 5.43 26.95 8.63
N GLY A 193 6.01 26.27 9.62
CA GLY A 193 6.48 26.87 10.87
C GLY A 193 5.38 27.28 11.86
N LYS A 194 4.12 26.92 11.62
CA LYS A 194 3.00 27.19 12.53
C LYS A 194 2.41 25.90 13.06
N ASP A 195 2.32 25.79 14.38
CA ASP A 195 1.70 24.66 15.03
C ASP A 195 0.18 24.69 14.85
N ARG A 196 -0.37 23.53 14.50
CA ARG A 196 -1.78 23.31 14.22
C ARG A 196 -2.22 22.02 14.89
N ALA A 197 -3.32 22.08 15.63
CA ALA A 197 -4.00 20.89 16.11
C ALA A 197 -4.70 20.20 14.93
N LEU A 198 -4.50 18.89 14.77
CA LEU A 198 -5.09 18.04 13.75
C LEU A 198 -5.78 16.83 14.39
N TRP A 199 -7.02 16.58 14.02
CA TRP A 199 -7.70 15.31 14.33
C TRP A 199 -7.30 14.22 13.35
N MET A 200 -7.10 14.60 12.08
CA MET A 200 -6.80 13.66 11.01
C MET A 200 -5.95 14.34 9.95
N LEU A 201 -4.97 13.60 9.45
CA LEU A 201 -4.31 13.85 8.18
C LEU A 201 -4.49 12.60 7.32
N PHE A 202 -4.90 12.80 6.09
CA PHE A 202 -4.91 11.78 5.05
C PHE A 202 -4.15 12.32 3.85
N ALA A 203 -3.25 11.52 3.29
CA ALA A 203 -2.53 11.80 2.06
C ALA A 203 -2.71 10.59 1.12
N GLY A 204 -3.43 10.78 0.03
CA GLY A 204 -3.50 9.84 -1.08
C GLY A 204 -2.36 10.09 -2.05
N ASN A 205 -1.74 9.03 -2.54
CA ASN A 205 -0.79 9.10 -3.66
C ASN A 205 -1.58 9.30 -4.96
N CYS A 206 -1.29 10.36 -5.70
CA CYS A 206 -2.10 10.87 -6.80
C CYS A 206 -3.51 11.32 -6.40
N THR A 207 -4.23 11.90 -7.36
CA THR A 207 -5.56 12.48 -7.15
C THR A 207 -6.67 11.41 -7.13
N TYR A 208 -7.55 11.46 -6.11
CA TYR A 208 -8.68 10.54 -5.94
C TYR A 208 -10.02 11.20 -6.28
N HIS A 209 -10.84 10.59 -7.14
CA HIS A 209 -12.14 11.16 -7.52
C HIS A 209 -13.27 10.73 -6.57
N ARG A 210 -13.60 11.59 -5.58
CA ARG A 210 -14.94 11.75 -4.94
C ARG A 210 -14.89 12.84 -3.86
N PRO A 211 -15.88 13.76 -3.81
CA PRO A 211 -16.11 14.56 -2.61
C PRO A 211 -16.62 13.66 -1.48
N GLY A 212 -15.98 13.69 -0.31
CA GLY A 212 -16.33 12.88 0.87
C GLY A 212 -15.11 12.26 1.57
N PHE A 213 -15.30 11.60 2.71
CA PHE A 213 -14.20 11.00 3.50
C PHE A 213 -13.69 9.65 2.97
N THR A 214 -14.39 9.02 2.03
CA THR A 214 -13.99 7.73 1.45
C THR A 214 -13.12 7.94 0.21
N PRO A 215 -11.90 7.38 0.16
CA PRO A 215 -11.06 7.44 -1.03
C PRO A 215 -11.77 6.78 -2.22
N GLY A 216 -11.85 7.48 -3.35
CA GLY A 216 -12.37 6.96 -4.61
C GLY A 216 -11.35 6.05 -5.32
N ARG A 217 -11.44 5.94 -6.65
CA ARG A 217 -10.33 5.44 -7.48
C ARG A 217 -9.42 6.61 -7.89
N ARG A 218 -8.15 6.31 -8.20
CA ARG A 218 -7.19 7.29 -8.71
C ARG A 218 -7.49 7.71 -10.13
N LEU A 219 -7.23 8.99 -10.45
CA LEU A 219 -7.33 9.51 -11.81
C LEU A 219 -6.14 9.13 -12.65
N ASP A 220 -4.92 9.23 -12.12
CA ASP A 220 -3.65 8.87 -12.73
C ASP A 220 -2.77 8.17 -11.69
N LEU A 221 -1.76 7.42 -12.15
CA LEU A 221 -0.74 6.81 -11.29
C LEU A 221 0.55 7.62 -11.22
N ALA A 222 0.74 8.62 -12.09
CA ALA A 222 1.91 9.48 -12.07
C ALA A 222 1.57 10.95 -12.40
N ASP A 223 0.61 11.54 -11.67
CA ASP A 223 0.23 12.97 -11.83
C ASP A 223 1.17 13.94 -11.08
N GLY A 224 2.13 13.43 -10.31
CA GLY A 224 3.07 14.21 -9.50
C GLY A 224 2.44 14.86 -8.26
N LEU A 225 1.21 14.48 -7.89
CA LEU A 225 0.44 15.13 -6.83
C LEU A 225 0.13 14.20 -5.66
N LEU A 226 -0.12 14.81 -4.50
CA LEU A 226 -0.70 14.14 -3.33
C LEU A 226 -2.09 14.74 -3.04
N ASP A 227 -3.10 13.90 -2.84
CA ASP A 227 -4.42 14.31 -2.34
C ASP A 227 -4.38 14.41 -0.81
N VAL A 228 -4.20 15.62 -0.29
CA VAL A 228 -4.08 15.88 1.15
C VAL A 228 -5.40 16.38 1.73
N ARG A 229 -5.94 15.65 2.71
CA ARG A 229 -7.16 15.98 3.44
C ARG A 229 -6.88 16.12 4.92
N ILE A 230 -7.29 17.24 5.51
CA ILE A 230 -6.98 17.60 6.89
C ILE A 230 -8.27 17.89 7.66
N VAL A 231 -8.42 17.28 8.82
CA VAL A 231 -9.46 17.65 9.80
C VAL A 231 -8.77 18.40 10.94
N HIS A 232 -9.00 19.72 11.00
CA HIS A 232 -8.38 20.57 12.03
C HIS A 232 -9.02 20.38 13.41
N GLY A 233 -8.16 20.30 14.43
CA GLY A 233 -8.51 20.34 15.84
C GLY A 233 -9.04 21.71 16.28
N GLY A 234 -10.27 21.73 16.77
CA GLY A 234 -10.82 22.81 17.60
C GLY A 234 -11.19 22.27 18.99
N ARG A 235 -11.46 23.16 19.95
CA ARG A 235 -11.77 22.85 21.36
C ARG A 235 -12.95 21.88 21.62
N ARG A 236 -13.72 21.46 20.59
CA ARG A 236 -14.84 20.51 20.71
C ARG A 236 -14.84 19.49 19.56
N PRO A 237 -14.79 18.17 19.84
CA PRO A 237 -14.68 17.13 18.81
C PRO A 237 -15.98 16.85 18.01
N GLY A 238 -17.15 17.19 18.56
CA GLY A 238 -18.42 16.53 18.16
C GLY A 238 -19.03 16.91 16.81
N ALA A 239 -18.73 18.08 16.23
CA ALA A 239 -19.49 18.60 15.07
C ALA A 239 -18.79 18.46 13.72
N ARG A 240 -17.53 17.97 13.67
CA ARG A 240 -16.72 17.94 12.43
C ARG A 240 -16.34 16.53 11.96
N LEU A 241 -16.75 15.51 12.72
CA LEU A 241 -16.50 14.10 12.43
C LEU A 241 -17.76 13.38 11.88
N LEU A 242 -18.85 14.12 11.67
CA LEU A 242 -20.11 13.66 11.08
C LEU A 242 -20.25 14.16 9.64
#